data_AF-A0A932TXG8-F1
#
_entry.id   AF-A0A932TXG8-F1
#
_cell.length_a   1.000
_cell.length_b   1.000
_cell.length_c   1.000
_cell.angle_alpha   90.00
_cell.angle_beta   90.00
_cell.angle_gamma   90.00
#
_symmetry.space_group_name_H-M   'P 1'
#
loop_
_entity.id
_entity.type
_entity.pdbx_description
1 polymer ?
#
loop_
_entity_poly.entity_id
_entity_poly.type
_entity_poly.pdbx_seq_one_letter_code
_entity_poly.pdbx_strand_id
1 'polypeptide(L)'
;MMFAVVVLYIVMEITPIKKHGFIANLSTKQPTEVHQKNTSLPRLLQWDSGISPDGRYLATSYTGDYKDRFHYYQVFITDVYTDTMHRIFSGDFRTLSWEWTPDNRIKISYNCGTGCLATKIIDINKSVSMANLQYDEINEKNGWQVTFTKSF
;
A
#
# COMPACT_ATOMS: atom_id res chain seq x y z
N MET A 1 -46.87 30.27 28.11
CA MET A 1 -45.57 30.96 28.22
C MET A 1 -44.59 30.21 27.34
N MET A 2 -44.15 30.84 26.25
CA MET A 2 -43.41 30.22 25.15
C MET A 2 -41.96 30.69 25.24
N PHE A 3 -41.00 29.78 25.40
CA PHE A 3 -39.58 30.11 25.50
C PHE A 3 -39.00 30.31 24.09
N ALA A 4 -38.47 31.50 23.83
CA ALA A 4 -37.66 31.80 22.66
C ALA A 4 -36.24 31.28 22.89
N VAL A 5 -35.76 30.43 21.98
CA VAL A 5 -34.35 29.99 21.93
C VAL A 5 -33.61 30.90 20.97
N VAL A 6 -32.49 31.47 21.43
CA VAL A 6 -31.70 32.49 20.77
C VAL A 6 -30.27 31.96 20.56
N VAL A 7 -29.86 31.92 19.28
CA VAL A 7 -28.47 32.13 18.74
C VAL A 7 -27.50 30.93 18.84
N LEU A 8 -26.76 30.54 17.79
CA LEU A 8 -25.59 31.23 17.22
C LEU A 8 -25.23 30.74 15.80
N TYR A 9 -25.19 31.64 14.81
CA TYR A 9 -24.54 31.40 13.51
C TYR A 9 -23.14 32.01 13.52
N ILE A 10 -22.12 31.22 13.21
CA ILE A 10 -20.74 31.70 13.03
C ILE A 10 -20.60 32.15 11.57
N VAL A 11 -20.42 33.45 11.35
CA VAL A 11 -20.01 34.04 10.07
C VAL A 11 -18.48 34.16 10.10
N MET A 12 -17.78 33.45 9.23
CA MET A 12 -16.35 33.67 8.99
C MET A 12 -16.18 34.80 7.97
N GLU A 13 -15.62 35.93 8.42
CA GLU A 13 -15.24 37.05 7.57
C GLU A 13 -13.99 36.72 6.73
N ILE A 14 -14.09 36.90 5.41
CA ILE A 14 -12.96 36.87 4.48
C ILE A 14 -12.46 38.30 4.33
N THR A 15 -11.24 38.59 4.77
CA THR A 15 -10.60 39.90 4.56
C THR A 15 -9.96 39.96 3.15
N PRO A 16 -10.14 41.07 2.39
CA PRO A 16 -9.56 41.20 1.06
C PRO A 16 -8.12 41.74 1.11
N ILE A 17 -7.19 41.02 0.47
CA ILE A 17 -5.81 41.49 0.26
C ILE A 17 -5.79 42.53 -0.87
N LYS A 18 -5.30 43.74 -0.55
CA LYS A 18 -5.14 44.88 -1.47
C LYS A 18 -4.15 44.56 -2.60
N LYS A 19 -4.56 44.85 -3.84
CA LYS A 19 -3.70 44.91 -5.04
C LYS A 19 -2.83 46.17 -5.03
N HIS A 20 -1.52 46.02 -5.10
CA HIS A 20 -0.60 47.02 -5.66
C HIS A 20 0.19 46.34 -6.78
N GLY A 21 0.18 46.95 -7.97
CA GLY A 21 0.79 46.40 -9.17
C GLY A 21 2.12 47.05 -9.53
N PHE A 22 2.91 46.26 -10.28
CA PHE A 22 3.83 46.65 -11.37
C PHE A 22 5.15 47.36 -10.97
N ILE A 23 6.37 47.07 -11.47
CA ILE A 23 6.93 46.25 -12.58
C ILE A 23 8.35 45.78 -12.18
N ALA A 24 8.78 44.58 -12.56
CA ALA A 24 10.21 44.32 -12.81
C ALA A 24 10.36 43.44 -14.07
N ASN A 25 11.19 43.91 -15.01
CA ASN A 25 11.45 43.31 -16.31
C ASN A 25 11.99 41.86 -16.17
N LEU A 26 11.25 40.89 -16.72
CA LEU A 26 11.76 39.54 -16.94
C LEU A 26 12.71 39.56 -18.15
N SER A 27 14.02 39.60 -17.87
CA SER A 27 15.03 39.12 -18.81
C SER A 27 14.99 37.58 -18.77
N THR A 28 14.57 36.97 -19.87
CA THR A 28 14.55 35.51 -20.06
C THR A 28 15.98 34.97 -20.12
N LYS A 29 16.54 34.59 -18.96
CA LYS A 29 17.56 33.53 -18.93
C LYS A 29 16.83 32.22 -18.68
N GLN A 30 16.70 31.45 -19.77
CA GLN A 30 16.28 30.06 -19.78
C GLN A 30 17.08 29.30 -18.71
N PRO A 31 16.42 28.59 -17.76
CA PRO A 31 17.12 27.76 -16.80
C PRO A 31 17.88 26.69 -17.59
N THR A 32 19.20 26.67 -17.44
CA THR A 32 20.02 25.57 -17.91
C THR A 32 19.44 24.29 -17.33
N GLU A 33 18.97 23.37 -18.19
CA GLU A 33 18.55 22.04 -17.78
C GLU A 33 19.71 21.38 -17.05
N VAL A 34 19.63 21.36 -15.72
CA VAL A 34 20.31 20.32 -14.97
C VAL A 34 19.58 19.06 -15.37
N HIS A 35 20.19 18.25 -16.24
CA HIS A 35 19.83 16.85 -16.45
C HIS A 35 20.00 16.15 -15.09
N GLN A 36 19.00 16.29 -14.22
CA GLN A 36 18.80 15.37 -13.12
C GLN A 36 18.55 14.04 -13.80
N LYS A 37 19.54 13.16 -13.72
CA LYS A 37 19.37 11.75 -14.01
C LYS A 37 18.23 11.30 -13.08
N ASN A 38 17.01 11.31 -13.61
CA ASN A 38 15.81 10.80 -12.98
C ASN A 38 16.08 9.33 -12.72
N THR A 39 16.67 9.04 -11.57
CA THR A 39 16.71 7.71 -11.01
C THR A 39 15.30 7.55 -10.45
N SER A 40 14.35 7.31 -11.36
CA SER A 40 12.96 7.07 -11.03
C SER A 40 12.95 5.87 -10.10
N LEU A 41 12.81 6.13 -8.80
CA LEU A 41 12.50 5.08 -7.85
C LEU A 41 11.26 4.35 -8.41
N PRO A 42 11.23 3.01 -8.38
CA PRO A 42 10.10 2.26 -8.89
C PRO A 42 8.83 2.80 -8.22
N ARG A 43 7.89 3.31 -9.02
CA ARG A 43 6.63 3.87 -8.52
C ARG A 43 5.82 2.69 -7.96
N LEU A 44 5.77 2.57 -6.64
CA LEU A 44 4.81 1.70 -5.98
C LEU A 44 3.41 2.30 -6.18
N LEU A 45 2.52 1.54 -6.79
CA LEU A 45 1.12 1.87 -6.97
C LEU A 45 0.33 1.18 -5.86
N GLN A 46 -0.33 1.95 -5.01
CA GLN A 46 -1.24 1.37 -4.02
C GLN A 46 -2.36 0.64 -4.74
N TRP A 47 -2.64 -0.60 -4.31
CA TRP A 47 -3.64 -1.45 -4.91
C TRP A 47 -4.89 -1.57 -4.04
N ASP A 48 -4.71 -1.89 -2.76
CA ASP A 48 -5.79 -2.07 -1.81
C ASP A 48 -5.31 -1.80 -0.37
N SER A 49 -6.24 -1.59 0.56
CA SER A 49 -5.95 -1.41 1.98
C SER A 49 -7.12 -1.84 2.86
N GLY A 50 -6.83 -2.26 4.08
CA GLY A 50 -7.87 -2.67 5.04
C GLY A 50 -7.38 -2.67 6.47
N ILE A 51 -8.28 -2.32 7.39
CA ILE A 51 -8.03 -2.27 8.83
C ILE A 51 -8.16 -3.69 9.42
N SER A 52 -7.28 -4.04 10.35
CA SER A 52 -7.30 -5.31 11.07
C SER A 52 -8.58 -5.47 11.90
N PRO A 53 -9.00 -6.71 12.19
CA PRO A 53 -10.16 -6.98 13.06
C PRO A 53 -10.13 -6.27 14.41
N ASP A 54 -8.96 -6.11 15.03
CA ASP A 54 -8.81 -5.37 16.29
C ASP A 54 -8.72 -3.84 16.14
N GLY A 55 -8.74 -3.32 14.92
CA GLY A 55 -8.66 -1.89 14.63
C GLY A 55 -7.27 -1.26 14.77
N ARG A 56 -6.24 -2.04 15.14
CA ARG A 56 -4.91 -1.50 15.47
C ARG A 56 -3.98 -1.35 14.27
N TYR A 57 -4.20 -2.11 13.20
CA TYR A 57 -3.26 -2.20 12.09
C TYR A 57 -3.96 -1.89 10.77
N LEU A 58 -3.29 -1.11 9.92
CA LEU A 58 -3.67 -0.90 8.53
C LEU A 58 -2.76 -1.75 7.64
N ALA A 59 -3.35 -2.71 6.93
CA ALA A 59 -2.66 -3.40 5.84
C ALA A 59 -2.84 -2.59 4.55
N THR A 60 -1.76 -2.37 3.82
CA THR A 60 -1.79 -1.74 2.50
C THR A 60 -0.96 -2.56 1.52
N SER A 61 -1.55 -2.91 0.38
CA SER A 61 -0.82 -3.53 -0.71
C SER A 61 -0.41 -2.54 -1.77
N TYR A 62 0.76 -2.80 -2.33
CA TYR A 62 1.32 -2.04 -3.44
C TYR A 62 1.71 -3.00 -4.55
N THR A 63 1.55 -2.56 -5.79
CA THR A 63 2.17 -3.17 -6.95
C THR A 63 3.35 -2.33 -7.43
N GLY A 64 4.44 -3.00 -7.82
CA GLY A 64 5.72 -2.38 -8.16
C GLY A 64 6.13 -2.53 -9.62
N ASP A 65 7.31 -1.99 -9.94
CA ASP A 65 7.94 -2.08 -11.26
C ASP A 65 8.32 -3.54 -11.58
N TYR A 66 7.93 -4.01 -12.76
CA TYR A 66 8.21 -5.34 -13.31
C TYR A 66 9.72 -5.69 -13.40
N LYS A 67 10.61 -4.71 -13.25
CA LYS A 67 12.07 -4.92 -13.23
C LYS A 67 12.54 -5.85 -12.11
N ASP A 68 11.87 -5.83 -10.96
CA ASP A 68 12.14 -6.78 -9.88
C ASP A 68 10.93 -7.68 -9.68
N ARG A 69 10.98 -8.83 -10.35
CA ARG A 69 9.84 -9.76 -10.43
C ARG A 69 9.37 -10.23 -9.06
N PHE A 70 10.21 -10.26 -8.03
CA PHE A 70 9.84 -10.75 -6.69
C PHE A 70 9.33 -9.65 -5.74
N HIS A 71 9.32 -8.41 -6.21
CA HIS A 71 8.80 -7.24 -5.51
C HIS A 71 7.62 -6.60 -6.25
N TYR A 72 7.03 -7.35 -7.19
CA TYR A 72 5.86 -6.91 -7.93
C TYR A 72 4.66 -6.69 -7.03
N TYR A 73 4.40 -7.57 -6.05
CA TYR A 73 3.29 -7.44 -5.10
C TYR A 73 3.84 -7.35 -3.68
N GLN A 74 3.50 -6.30 -2.94
CA GLN A 74 4.02 -6.08 -1.60
C GLN A 74 2.89 -5.74 -0.64
N VAL A 75 2.97 -6.25 0.59
CA VAL A 75 2.02 -5.91 1.67
C VAL A 75 2.78 -5.33 2.83
N PHE A 76 2.34 -4.14 3.27
CA PHE A 76 2.86 -3.41 4.41
C PHE A 76 1.81 -3.38 5.50
N ILE A 77 2.27 -3.42 6.75
CA ILE A 77 1.46 -3.19 7.94
C ILE A 77 1.90 -1.86 8.55
N THR A 78 0.93 -1.03 8.90
CA THR A 78 1.13 0.20 9.67
C THR A 78 0.39 0.07 10.99
N ASP A 79 1.08 0.23 12.13
CA ASP A 79 0.42 0.39 13.43
C ASP A 79 -0.18 1.80 13.49
N VAL A 80 -1.51 1.90 13.61
CA VAL A 80 -2.24 3.16 13.45
C VAL A 80 -1.99 4.17 14.57
N TYR A 81 -1.47 3.73 15.71
CA TYR A 81 -1.20 4.60 16.85
C TYR A 81 0.23 5.15 16.84
N THR A 82 1.18 4.33 16.37
CA THR A 82 2.60 4.68 16.35
C THR A 82 3.10 5.15 14.99
N ASP A 83 2.27 5.03 13.94
CA ASP A 83 2.62 5.30 12.54
C ASP A 83 3.85 4.49 12.05
N THR A 84 4.15 3.38 12.75
CA THR A 84 5.27 2.52 12.38
C THR A 84 4.83 1.58 11.27
N MET A 85 5.54 1.64 10.14
CA MET A 85 5.27 0.83 8.96
C MET A 85 6.40 -0.17 8.70
N HIS A 86 6.06 -1.41 8.35
CA HIS A 86 7.00 -2.39 7.86
C HIS A 86 6.38 -3.32 6.83
N ARG A 87 7.22 -3.94 5.99
CA ARG A 87 6.79 -4.90 4.97
C ARG A 87 6.71 -6.31 5.56
N ILE A 88 5.55 -6.94 5.44
CA ILE A 88 5.32 -8.31 5.90
C ILE A 88 5.37 -9.33 4.77
N PHE A 89 5.12 -8.89 3.54
CA PHE A 89 5.12 -9.77 2.38
C PHE A 89 5.69 -9.09 1.15
N SER A 90 6.45 -9.85 0.38
CA SER A 90 6.84 -9.51 -0.99
C SER A 90 6.69 -10.73 -1.88
N GLY A 91 6.04 -10.55 -3.03
CA GLY A 91 5.77 -11.61 -3.99
C GLY A 91 5.88 -11.13 -5.43
N ASP A 92 5.76 -12.10 -6.33
CA ASP A 92 5.74 -11.86 -7.77
C ASP A 92 4.32 -11.64 -8.32
N PHE A 93 4.23 -11.50 -9.65
CA PHE A 93 2.98 -11.32 -10.39
C PHE A 93 1.97 -12.46 -10.24
N ARG A 94 2.35 -13.59 -9.63
CA ARG A 94 1.45 -14.70 -9.35
C ARG A 94 0.76 -14.56 -7.98
N THR A 95 1.13 -13.58 -7.18
CA THR A 95 0.38 -13.22 -5.96
C THR A 95 -0.99 -12.71 -6.36
N LEU A 96 -2.04 -13.35 -5.85
CA LEU A 96 -3.43 -13.07 -6.25
C LEU A 96 -4.08 -12.03 -5.35
N SER A 97 -3.97 -12.21 -4.03
CA SER A 97 -4.63 -11.37 -3.05
C SER A 97 -4.04 -11.53 -1.67
N TRP A 98 -4.44 -10.63 -0.77
CA TRP A 98 -4.29 -10.77 0.67
C TRP A 98 -5.64 -10.56 1.35
N GLU A 99 -5.80 -11.09 2.56
CA GLU A 99 -6.95 -10.83 3.42
C GLU A 99 -6.55 -10.89 4.90
N TRP A 100 -7.24 -10.11 5.73
CA TRP A 100 -7.15 -10.26 7.19
C TRP A 100 -7.82 -11.57 7.62
N THR A 101 -7.13 -12.32 8.46
CA THR A 101 -7.75 -13.40 9.23
C THR A 101 -8.40 -12.82 10.49
N PRO A 102 -9.40 -13.50 11.10
CA PRO A 102 -10.06 -13.03 12.32
C PRO A 102 -9.13 -12.80 13.52
N ASP A 103 -7.94 -13.41 13.51
CA ASP A 103 -6.94 -13.32 14.57
C ASP A 103 -5.78 -12.36 14.26
N ASN A 104 -6.04 -11.33 13.44
CA ASN A 104 -5.07 -10.27 13.07
C ASN A 104 -3.80 -10.80 12.39
N ARG A 105 -3.92 -11.85 11.58
CA ARG A 105 -2.86 -12.32 10.68
C ARG A 105 -3.25 -12.02 9.23
N ILE A 106 -2.32 -12.17 8.32
CA ILE A 106 -2.54 -11.94 6.90
C ILE A 106 -2.48 -13.26 6.15
N LYS A 107 -3.56 -13.60 5.45
CA LYS A 107 -3.58 -14.71 4.51
C LYS A 107 -3.25 -14.21 3.12
N ILE A 108 -2.21 -14.78 2.52
CA ILE A 108 -1.82 -14.54 1.13
C ILE A 108 -2.35 -15.68 0.26
N SER A 109 -2.93 -15.34 -0.88
CA SER A 109 -3.29 -16.29 -1.93
C SER A 109 -2.34 -16.17 -3.11
N TYR A 110 -1.86 -17.31 -3.62
CA TYR A 110 -0.80 -17.37 -4.63
C TYR A 110 -1.10 -18.43 -5.69
N ASN A 111 -0.92 -18.06 -6.96
CA ASN A 111 -1.03 -18.99 -8.08
C ASN A 111 0.29 -19.74 -8.29
N CYS A 112 0.38 -20.98 -7.80
CA CYS A 112 1.59 -21.80 -7.92
C CYS A 112 1.75 -22.48 -9.29
N GLY A 113 0.80 -22.34 -10.21
CA GLY A 113 0.86 -22.92 -11.56
C GLY A 113 -0.49 -23.50 -12.00
N THR A 114 -0.49 -24.16 -13.17
CA THR A 114 -1.70 -24.76 -13.73
C THR A 114 -2.34 -25.74 -12.75
N GLY A 115 -3.61 -25.48 -12.39
CA GLY A 115 -4.35 -26.30 -11.44
C GLY A 115 -3.85 -26.22 -10.01
N CYS A 116 -3.02 -25.23 -9.65
CA CYS A 116 -2.38 -25.10 -8.34
C CYS A 116 -2.72 -23.75 -7.70
N LEU A 117 -3.33 -23.78 -6.52
CA LEU A 117 -3.53 -22.62 -5.66
C LEU A 117 -2.84 -22.85 -4.32
N ALA A 118 -2.04 -21.90 -3.88
CA ALA A 118 -1.39 -21.96 -2.58
C ALA A 118 -1.86 -20.80 -1.70
N THR A 119 -1.96 -21.05 -0.39
CA THR A 119 -2.22 -20.01 0.60
C THR A 119 -1.24 -20.07 1.76
N LYS A 120 -0.93 -18.92 2.37
CA LYS A 120 -0.06 -18.84 3.54
C LYS A 120 -0.57 -17.80 4.52
N ILE A 121 -0.61 -18.17 5.79
CA ILE A 121 -0.96 -17.25 6.88
C ILE A 121 0.35 -16.73 7.49
N ILE A 122 0.47 -15.41 7.54
CA ILE A 122 1.66 -14.67 7.97
C ILE A 122 1.30 -13.88 9.21
N ASP A 123 2.10 -14.06 10.27
CA ASP A 123 2.07 -13.20 11.44
C ASP A 123 2.56 -11.79 11.05
N ILE A 124 1.87 -10.75 11.48
CA ILE A 124 2.20 -9.36 11.11
C ILE A 124 3.59 -8.92 11.59
N ASN A 125 4.20 -9.62 12.56
CA ASN A 125 5.55 -9.34 13.04
C ASN A 125 6.63 -10.09 12.25
N LYS A 126 6.25 -10.88 11.24
CA LYS A 126 7.17 -11.65 10.39
C LYS A 126 7.17 -11.07 8.98
N SER A 127 8.32 -11.20 8.31
CA SER A 127 8.46 -10.85 6.90
C SER A 127 8.70 -12.10 6.08
N VAL A 128 7.97 -12.22 4.98
CA VAL A 128 8.11 -13.32 4.00
C VAL A 128 8.37 -12.72 2.63
N SER A 129 9.38 -13.24 1.92
CA SER A 129 9.70 -12.83 0.56
C SER A 129 9.73 -14.03 -0.36
N MET A 130 9.04 -13.94 -1.51
CA MET A 130 9.15 -14.93 -2.58
C MET A 130 10.52 -14.91 -3.26
N ALA A 131 11.31 -13.84 -3.15
CA ALA A 131 12.70 -13.84 -3.63
C ALA A 131 13.57 -14.87 -2.89
N ASN A 132 13.21 -15.17 -1.64
CA ASN A 132 13.94 -16.12 -0.80
C ASN A 132 13.42 -17.55 -0.95
N LEU A 133 12.30 -17.74 -1.66
CA LEU A 133 11.73 -19.06 -1.92
C LEU A 133 12.00 -19.43 -3.37
N GLN A 134 12.74 -20.51 -3.63
CA GLN A 134 12.75 -21.09 -4.98
C GLN A 134 11.33 -21.59 -5.33
N TYR A 135 10.97 -21.70 -6.61
CA TYR A 135 9.61 -22.11 -7.03
C TYR A 135 9.13 -23.41 -6.35
N ASP A 136 10.05 -24.32 -6.05
CA ASP A 136 9.80 -25.62 -5.39
C ASP A 136 9.53 -25.50 -3.88
N GLU A 137 9.68 -24.30 -3.32
CA GLU A 137 9.55 -23.99 -1.90
C GLU A 137 8.13 -23.54 -1.51
N ILE A 138 7.20 -23.48 -2.46
CA ILE A 138 5.77 -23.32 -2.18
C ILE A 138 5.20 -24.69 -1.79
N ASN A 139 5.43 -25.07 -0.54
CA ASN A 139 5.02 -26.34 0.00
C ASN A 139 4.71 -26.24 1.51
N GLU A 140 4.13 -27.30 2.06
CA GLU A 140 3.70 -27.35 3.46
C GLU A 140 4.85 -27.18 4.47
N LYS A 141 6.07 -27.62 4.12
CA LYS A 141 7.24 -27.46 5.01
C LYS A 141 7.57 -25.99 5.24
N ASN A 142 7.28 -25.15 4.25
CA ASN A 142 7.45 -23.70 4.33
C ASN A 142 6.15 -22.98 4.73
N GLY A 143 5.16 -23.70 5.27
CA GLY A 143 3.91 -23.14 5.78
C GLY A 143 2.90 -22.73 4.70
N TRP A 144 3.07 -23.20 3.46
CA TRP A 144 2.07 -23.02 2.41
C TRP A 144 1.08 -24.19 2.40
N GLN A 145 -0.21 -23.87 2.40
CA GLN A 145 -1.26 -24.85 2.13
C GLN A 145 -1.52 -24.86 0.63
N VAL A 146 -1.26 -25.99 -0.03
CA VAL A 146 -1.36 -26.13 -1.48
C VAL A 146 -2.57 -26.98 -1.84
N THR A 147 -3.42 -26.45 -2.71
CA THR A 147 -4.62 -27.12 -3.22
C THR A 147 -4.48 -27.29 -4.72
N PHE A 148 -4.66 -28.53 -5.19
CA PHE A 148 -4.73 -28.84 -6.60
C PHE A 148 -6.18 -29.01 -7.04
N THR A 149 -6.62 -28.25 -8.04
CA THR A 149 -7.89 -28.54 -8.71
C THR A 149 -7.71 -29.81 -9.51
N LYS A 150 -8.51 -30.86 -9.21
CA LYS A 150 -8.56 -32.05 -10.06
C LYS A 150 -8.97 -31.61 -11.46
N SER A 151 -8.11 -31.88 -12.44
CA SER A 151 -8.48 -31.87 -13.85
C SER A 151 -9.58 -32.92 -14.05
N PHE A 152 -10.75 -32.50 -14.53
CA PHE A 152 -11.83 -33.40 -14.95
C PHE A 152 -11.53 -33.99 -16.32
#